data_AF-A0A7W1SJE2-F1
#
_entry.id   AF-A0A7W1SJE2-F1
#
_cell.length_a   1.000
_cell.length_b   1.000
_cell.length_c   1.000
_cell.angle_alpha   90.00
_cell.angle_beta   90.00
_cell.angle_gamma   90.00
#
_symmetry.space_group_name_H-M   'P 1'
#
loop_
_entity.id
_entity.type
_entity.pdbx_description
1 polymer ?
#
loop_
_entity_poly.entity_id
_entity_poly.type
_entity_poly.pdbx_seq_one_letter_code
_entity_poly.pdbx_strand_id
1 'polypeptide(L)'
;MGREFDAPTLCAAGAEPSQAFLKGLPACGSRTGAVNGAADEMPARELGSIIIVVATDAPLLPHQLERIVKRAALGLGREGSIAGNGSGDIFVAFSTANRGAARDSAAPVPLAMVPNSRIDPLFAATVQATEEAITNALVAATTMTGADDVRSYALPHDRLRGIMRKYGR
;
A
#
# COMPACT_ATOMS: atom_id res chain seq x y z
N MET A 1 0.97 27.55 -7.66
CA MET A 1 -0.07 26.52 -7.86
C MET A 1 0.51 25.45 -8.76
N GLY A 2 0.81 24.25 -8.23
CA GLY A 2 1.46 23.19 -8.98
C GLY A 2 0.51 22.60 -10.02
N ARG A 3 0.96 22.46 -11.28
CA ARG A 3 0.24 21.62 -12.24
C ARG A 3 0.17 20.21 -11.67
N GLU A 4 -1.03 19.68 -11.67
CA GLU A 4 -1.38 18.34 -11.20
C GLU A 4 -0.54 17.28 -11.93
N PHE A 5 -0.25 16.18 -11.24
CA PHE A 5 0.47 15.07 -11.81
C PHE A 5 -0.46 14.38 -12.81
N ASP A 6 -0.34 14.71 -14.10
CA ASP A 6 -0.95 13.90 -15.17
C ASP A 6 -0.26 12.53 -15.18
N ALA A 7 -0.71 11.63 -14.29
CA ALA A 7 -0.29 10.25 -14.27
C ALA A 7 -0.75 9.59 -15.57
N PRO A 8 0.05 8.69 -16.15
CA PRO A 8 -0.48 7.79 -17.15
C PRO A 8 -1.59 6.94 -16.51
N THR A 9 -2.84 7.26 -16.85
CA THR A 9 -4.03 6.58 -16.34
C THR A 9 -4.09 5.15 -16.87
N LEU A 10 -4.73 4.26 -16.12
CA LEU A 10 -5.08 2.92 -16.58
C LEU A 10 -5.76 3.02 -17.96
N CYS A 11 -5.39 2.15 -18.91
CA CYS A 11 -5.94 2.19 -20.27
C CYS A 11 -6.12 0.79 -20.86
N ALA A 12 -6.97 0.66 -21.86
CA ALA A 12 -7.08 -0.56 -22.66
C ALA A 12 -6.08 -0.51 -23.83
N ALA A 13 -5.16 -1.47 -23.89
CA ALA A 13 -4.17 -1.60 -24.96
C ALA A 13 -4.72 -2.33 -26.19
N GLY A 14 -5.91 -2.93 -26.07
CA GLY A 14 -6.56 -3.73 -27.09
C GLY A 14 -8.08 -3.60 -27.02
N ALA A 15 -8.77 -4.72 -26.85
CA ALA A 15 -10.24 -4.74 -26.80
C ALA A 15 -10.78 -4.09 -25.51
N GLU A 16 -12.07 -3.74 -25.52
CA GLU A 16 -12.73 -3.22 -24.31
C GLU A 16 -12.76 -4.30 -23.21
N PRO A 17 -12.45 -3.94 -21.95
CA PRO A 17 -12.46 -4.90 -20.86
C PRO A 17 -13.82 -5.53 -20.59
N SER A 18 -13.82 -6.83 -20.28
CA SER A 18 -15.02 -7.60 -19.97
C SER A 18 -15.55 -7.31 -18.56
N GLN A 19 -14.65 -6.98 -17.64
CA GLN A 19 -14.95 -6.67 -16.25
C GLN A 19 -15.76 -5.37 -16.12
N ALA A 20 -16.91 -5.44 -15.44
CA ALA A 20 -17.84 -4.31 -15.32
C ALA A 20 -17.22 -3.03 -14.74
N PHE A 21 -16.24 -3.17 -13.85
CA PHE A 21 -15.55 -2.04 -13.22
C PHE A 21 -14.41 -1.44 -14.06
N LEU A 22 -14.04 -2.07 -15.18
CA LEU A 22 -13.01 -1.61 -16.12
C LEU A 22 -13.61 -1.16 -17.46
N LYS A 23 -14.94 -1.20 -17.62
CA LYS A 23 -15.62 -0.71 -18.81
C LYS A 23 -15.43 0.80 -18.97
N GLY A 24 -15.28 1.24 -20.22
CA GLY A 24 -15.07 2.65 -20.54
C GLY A 24 -13.65 3.18 -20.32
N LEU A 25 -12.66 2.31 -20.05
CA LEU A 25 -11.26 2.74 -20.04
C LEU A 25 -10.83 3.30 -21.40
N PRO A 26 -10.06 4.39 -21.44
CA PRO A 26 -9.58 4.96 -22.69
C PRO A 26 -8.59 4.02 -23.38
N ALA A 27 -8.50 4.10 -24.71
CA ALA A 27 -7.47 3.40 -25.46
C ALA A 27 -6.08 3.98 -25.15
N CYS A 28 -5.09 3.12 -24.98
CA CYS A 28 -3.72 3.56 -24.71
C CYS A 28 -3.18 4.42 -25.87
N GLY A 29 -2.60 5.58 -25.55
CA GLY A 29 -2.04 6.51 -26.55
C GLY A 29 -3.06 7.45 -27.20
N SER A 30 -4.34 7.39 -26.82
CA SER A 30 -5.32 8.39 -27.23
C SER A 30 -4.92 9.78 -26.67
N ARG A 31 -4.87 10.79 -27.56
CA ARG A 31 -4.58 12.19 -27.22
C ARG A 31 -5.80 12.92 -26.62
N THR A 32 -6.66 12.22 -25.87
CA THR A 32 -7.67 12.86 -25.01
C THR A 32 -7.00 13.43 -23.76
N GLY A 33 -5.99 14.27 -23.98
CA GLY A 33 -5.37 15.17 -23.01
C GLY A 33 -6.12 16.50 -22.95
N ALA A 34 -7.44 16.43 -22.81
CA ALA A 34 -8.29 17.55 -22.44
C ALA A 34 -9.44 16.99 -21.60
N VAL A 35 -9.18 16.68 -20.34
CA VAL A 35 -10.21 16.80 -19.31
C VAL A 35 -10.58 18.27 -19.23
N ASN A 36 -11.46 18.70 -20.13
CA ASN A 36 -12.17 19.96 -20.03
C ASN A 36 -13.02 19.90 -18.77
N GLY A 37 -12.55 20.43 -17.65
CA GLY A 37 -13.35 21.04 -16.56
C GLY A 37 -14.55 20.27 -15.99
N ALA A 38 -14.68 19.00 -16.28
CA ALA A 38 -15.73 18.10 -15.83
C ALA A 38 -15.13 16.70 -16.00
N ALA A 39 -14.28 16.31 -15.05
CA ALA A 39 -14.35 14.94 -14.61
C ALA A 39 -15.80 14.78 -14.16
N ASP A 40 -16.67 14.29 -15.05
CA ASP A 40 -17.93 13.73 -14.62
C ASP A 40 -17.51 12.71 -13.57
N GLU A 41 -17.82 13.04 -12.32
CA GLU A 41 -17.53 12.25 -11.14
C GLU A 41 -18.30 10.95 -11.29
N MET A 42 -17.80 10.03 -12.11
CA MET A 42 -17.87 8.65 -11.69
C MET A 42 -17.00 8.64 -10.44
N PRO A 43 -17.56 8.44 -9.23
CA PRO A 43 -16.72 8.02 -8.13
C PRO A 43 -16.08 6.74 -8.65
N ALA A 44 -14.81 6.84 -9.06
CA ALA A 44 -14.01 5.69 -9.41
C ALA A 44 -14.09 4.84 -8.15
N ARG A 45 -14.94 3.81 -8.21
CA ARG A 45 -15.25 2.98 -7.06
C ARG A 45 -13.89 2.55 -6.54
N GLU A 46 -13.57 2.89 -5.29
CA GLU A 46 -12.31 2.42 -4.72
C GLU A 46 -12.33 0.90 -4.79
N LEU A 47 -11.40 0.32 -5.54
CA LEU A 47 -11.28 -1.12 -5.77
C LEU A 47 -9.86 -1.62 -5.42
N GLY A 48 -9.05 -0.74 -4.81
CA GLY A 48 -7.70 -1.09 -4.37
C GLY A 48 -7.75 -2.01 -3.15
N SER A 49 -6.72 -2.80 -2.91
CA SER A 49 -6.57 -3.55 -1.66
C SER A 49 -5.11 -3.62 -1.29
N ILE A 50 -4.82 -3.75 0.01
CA ILE A 50 -3.47 -3.97 0.49
C ILE A 50 -3.45 -4.96 1.65
N ILE A 51 -2.48 -5.87 1.61
CA ILE A 51 -2.17 -6.74 2.74
C ILE A 51 -0.82 -6.32 3.29
N ILE A 52 -0.79 -5.90 4.56
CA ILE A 52 0.45 -5.48 5.23
C ILE A 52 0.85 -6.56 6.23
N VAL A 53 2.06 -7.10 6.04
CA VAL A 53 2.64 -8.10 6.94
C VAL A 53 3.81 -7.48 7.70
N VAL A 54 3.71 -7.45 9.02
CA VAL A 54 4.74 -6.92 9.92
C VAL A 54 5.47 -8.08 10.60
N ALA A 55 6.78 -8.16 10.39
CA ALA A 55 7.64 -9.14 11.04
C ALA A 55 8.62 -8.43 11.99
N THR A 56 8.86 -9.02 13.16
CA THR A 56 9.89 -8.54 14.08
C THR A 56 10.55 -9.70 14.84
N ASP A 57 11.78 -9.49 15.27
CA ASP A 57 12.51 -10.36 16.19
C ASP A 57 12.40 -9.89 17.65
N ALA A 58 11.75 -8.75 17.92
CA ALA A 58 11.47 -8.30 19.27
C ALA A 58 10.56 -9.31 20.02
N PRO A 59 10.83 -9.62 21.29
CA PRO A 59 10.00 -10.54 22.07
C PRO A 59 8.65 -9.91 22.40
N LEU A 60 7.63 -10.27 21.64
CA LEU A 60 6.28 -9.73 21.77
C LEU A 60 5.28 -10.86 22.02
N LEU A 61 4.29 -10.56 22.86
CA LEU A 61 3.13 -11.41 23.09
C LEU A 61 1.98 -11.03 22.13
N PRO A 62 0.95 -11.89 21.97
CA PRO A 62 -0.14 -11.65 21.02
C PRO A 62 -0.80 -10.26 21.14
N HIS A 63 -1.10 -9.83 22.37
CA HIS A 63 -1.69 -8.50 22.62
C HIS A 63 -0.77 -7.33 22.26
N GLN A 64 0.57 -7.53 22.26
CA GLN A 64 1.50 -6.50 21.80
C GLN A 64 1.60 -6.47 20.27
N LEU A 65 1.53 -7.63 19.63
CA LEU A 65 1.45 -7.74 18.16
C LEU A 65 0.16 -7.09 17.63
N GLU A 66 -0.97 -7.22 18.33
CA GLU A 66 -2.20 -6.48 18.00
C GLU A 66 -2.04 -4.96 18.11
N ARG A 67 -1.19 -4.46 19.02
CA ARG A 67 -0.89 -3.02 19.12
C ARG A 67 0.04 -2.58 17.99
N ILE A 68 1.03 -3.39 17.65
CA ILE A 68 1.98 -3.18 16.56
C ILE A 68 1.26 -3.12 15.22
N VAL A 69 0.42 -4.13 14.93
CA VAL A 69 -0.24 -4.25 13.62
C VAL A 69 -1.15 -3.07 13.31
N LYS A 70 -1.77 -2.46 14.32
CA LYS A 70 -2.57 -1.23 14.16
C LYS A 70 -1.75 -0.03 13.68
N ARG A 71 -0.43 -0.03 13.86
CA ARG A 71 0.45 1.05 13.38
C ARG A 71 0.69 0.99 11.88
N ALA A 72 0.49 -0.16 11.23
CA ALA A 72 0.51 -0.26 9.78
C ALA A 72 -0.53 0.69 9.15
N ALA A 73 -1.73 0.82 9.76
CA ALA A 73 -2.76 1.74 9.31
C ALA A 73 -2.29 3.21 9.28
N LEU A 74 -1.42 3.62 10.21
CA LEU A 74 -0.89 4.98 10.22
C LEU A 74 0.11 5.20 9.09
N GLY A 75 0.96 4.22 8.77
CA GLY A 75 1.85 4.28 7.63
C GLY A 75 1.07 4.34 6.31
N LEU A 76 0.06 3.48 6.18
CA LEU A 76 -0.86 3.46 5.03
C LEU A 76 -1.61 4.81 4.88
N GLY A 77 -2.06 5.41 5.98
CA GLY A 77 -2.69 6.73 5.95
C GLY A 77 -1.74 7.87 5.52
N ARG A 78 -0.43 7.78 5.81
CA ARG A 78 0.56 8.77 5.35
C ARG A 78 0.81 8.70 3.85
N GLU A 79 0.61 7.52 3.26
CA GLU A 79 0.66 7.30 1.81
C GLU A 79 -0.67 7.66 1.10
N GLY A 80 -1.63 8.24 1.83
CA GLY A 80 -2.83 8.84 1.26
C GLY A 80 -4.05 7.92 1.19
N SER A 81 -3.99 6.71 1.73
CA SER A 81 -5.17 5.84 1.81
C SER A 81 -6.14 6.30 2.90
N ILE A 82 -7.44 6.21 2.59
CA ILE A 82 -8.53 6.45 3.54
C ILE A 82 -9.24 5.15 3.96
N ALA A 83 -8.75 3.99 3.51
CA ALA A 83 -9.39 2.68 3.70
C ALA A 83 -10.88 2.71 3.29
N GLY A 84 -11.16 3.14 2.06
CA GLY A 84 -12.53 3.31 1.57
C GLY A 84 -13.27 1.98 1.43
N ASN A 85 -14.59 2.06 1.25
CA ASN A 85 -15.49 0.92 1.38
C ASN A 85 -15.19 -0.28 0.45
N GLY A 86 -14.68 -0.03 -0.76
CA GLY A 86 -14.31 -1.13 -1.66
C GLY A 86 -12.88 -1.63 -1.46
N SER A 87 -12.17 -1.11 -0.47
CA SER A 87 -10.80 -1.50 -0.15
C SER A 87 -10.72 -2.65 0.84
N GLY A 88 -9.94 -3.66 0.47
CA GLY A 88 -9.65 -4.82 1.32
C GLY A 88 -8.33 -4.64 2.07
N ASP A 89 -8.35 -3.90 3.18
CA ASP A 89 -7.16 -3.61 3.97
C ASP A 89 -6.99 -4.62 5.12
N ILE A 90 -6.02 -5.53 4.99
CA ILE A 90 -5.78 -6.62 5.95
C ILE A 90 -4.36 -6.52 6.50
N PHE A 91 -4.23 -6.49 7.82
CA PHE A 91 -2.92 -6.38 8.48
C PHE A 91 -2.64 -7.59 9.37
N VAL A 92 -1.42 -8.13 9.25
CA VAL A 92 -0.95 -9.28 10.02
C VAL A 92 0.39 -8.93 10.65
N ALA A 93 0.60 -9.29 11.92
CA ALA A 93 1.90 -9.12 12.57
C ALA A 93 2.34 -10.41 13.28
N PHE A 94 3.62 -10.72 13.22
CA PHE A 94 4.22 -11.83 13.97
C PHE A 94 5.59 -11.47 14.56
N SER A 95 5.94 -12.15 15.65
CA SER A 95 7.26 -12.10 16.25
C SER A 95 7.94 -13.47 16.16
N THR A 96 9.24 -13.46 15.89
CA THR A 96 10.06 -14.68 15.83
C THR A 96 10.78 -15.02 17.14
N ALA A 97 10.67 -14.17 18.17
CA ALA A 97 11.48 -14.30 19.38
C ALA A 97 11.05 -15.46 20.30
N ASN A 98 9.75 -15.66 20.48
CA ASN A 98 9.19 -16.70 21.36
C ASN A 98 9.04 -18.04 20.63
N ARG A 99 10.17 -18.62 20.20
CA ARG A 99 10.19 -19.91 19.50
C ARG A 99 9.63 -21.02 20.40
N GLY A 100 8.70 -21.80 19.86
CA GLY A 100 8.09 -22.92 20.58
C GLY A 100 6.96 -22.53 21.54
N ALA A 101 6.48 -21.27 21.50
CA ALA A 101 5.35 -20.81 22.31
C ALA A 101 4.05 -21.64 22.11
N ALA A 102 3.89 -22.27 20.94
CA ALA A 102 2.75 -23.12 20.61
C ALA A 102 3.08 -24.64 20.64
N ARG A 103 4.20 -25.04 21.25
CA ARG A 103 4.52 -26.47 21.40
C ARG A 103 3.56 -27.10 22.39
N ASP A 104 3.14 -28.34 22.09
CA ASP A 104 2.41 -29.16 23.04
C ASP A 104 3.32 -29.45 24.24
N SER A 105 2.93 -28.96 25.41
CA SER A 105 3.71 -29.02 26.64
C SER A 105 2.78 -29.23 27.82
N ALA A 106 3.07 -30.27 28.61
CA ALA A 106 2.37 -30.52 29.86
C ALA A 106 2.71 -29.50 30.97
N ALA A 107 3.80 -28.74 30.80
CA ALA A 107 4.26 -27.72 31.74
C ALA A 107 4.11 -26.30 31.18
N PRO A 108 3.98 -25.28 32.05
CA PRO A 108 3.98 -23.87 31.64
C PRO A 108 5.23 -23.51 30.82
N VAL A 109 5.02 -22.77 29.72
CA VAL A 109 6.10 -22.33 28.82
C VAL A 109 6.52 -20.90 29.19
N PRO A 110 7.81 -20.65 29.50
CA PRO A 110 8.28 -19.30 29.74
C PRO A 110 8.33 -18.49 28.44
N LEU A 111 7.84 -17.25 28.47
CA LEU A 111 7.84 -16.33 27.33
C LEU A 111 8.58 -15.04 27.69
N ALA A 112 9.26 -14.47 26.72
CA ALA A 112 9.87 -13.15 26.81
C ALA A 112 8.91 -12.08 26.28
N MET A 113 8.94 -10.91 26.91
CA MET A 113 8.11 -9.78 26.53
C MET A 113 8.87 -8.46 26.70
N VAL A 114 8.82 -7.59 25.69
CA VAL A 114 9.27 -6.19 25.83
C VAL A 114 8.33 -5.47 26.82
N PRO A 115 8.85 -4.75 27.83
CA PRO A 115 8.02 -3.94 28.70
C PRO A 115 7.20 -2.92 27.91
N ASN A 116 5.91 -2.77 28.24
CA ASN A 116 5.03 -1.86 27.50
C ASN A 116 5.51 -0.39 27.49
N SER A 117 6.27 0.04 28.50
CA SER A 117 6.89 1.37 28.56
C SER A 117 8.04 1.58 27.56
N ARG A 118 8.49 0.52 26.87
CA ARG A 118 9.61 0.52 25.93
C ARG A 118 9.21 0.14 24.51
N ILE A 119 7.91 -0.02 24.23
CA ILE A 119 7.41 -0.53 22.94
C ILE A 119 7.30 0.55 21.85
N ASP A 120 7.27 1.83 22.22
CA ASP A 120 7.03 2.94 21.28
C ASP A 120 8.02 3.01 20.09
N PRO A 121 9.33 2.70 20.24
CA PRO A 121 10.21 2.60 19.09
C PRO A 121 9.77 1.57 18.04
N LEU A 122 9.16 0.45 18.46
CA LEU A 122 8.62 -0.55 17.54
C LEU A 122 7.34 -0.05 16.84
N PHE A 123 6.55 0.80 17.50
CA PHE A 123 5.43 1.47 16.85
C PHE A 123 5.91 2.43 15.76
N ALA A 124 6.87 3.30 16.08
CA ALA A 124 7.44 4.23 15.12
C ALA A 124 8.08 3.49 13.92
N ALA A 125 8.86 2.44 14.20
CA ALA A 125 9.46 1.60 13.18
C ALA A 125 8.42 0.95 12.27
N THR A 126 7.29 0.48 12.82
CA THR A 126 6.21 -0.12 12.01
C THR A 126 5.58 0.92 11.09
N VAL A 127 5.31 2.14 11.56
CA VAL A 127 4.78 3.22 10.71
C VAL A 127 5.74 3.53 9.55
N GLN A 128 7.02 3.74 9.86
CA GLN A 128 8.05 4.09 8.88
C GLN A 128 8.27 2.96 7.86
N ALA A 129 8.36 1.72 8.34
CA ALA A 129 8.55 0.56 7.47
C ALA A 129 7.35 0.34 6.53
N THR A 130 6.12 0.57 7.00
CA THR A 130 4.93 0.50 6.15
C THR A 130 4.93 1.59 5.08
N GLU A 131 5.19 2.84 5.46
CA GLU A 131 5.26 3.99 4.55
C GLU A 131 6.29 3.73 3.44
N GLU A 132 7.50 3.34 3.81
CA GLU A 132 8.58 3.08 2.85
C GLU A 132 8.30 1.84 1.99
N ALA A 133 7.70 0.78 2.53
CA ALA A 133 7.36 -0.42 1.76
C ALA A 133 6.36 -0.13 0.62
N ILE A 134 5.36 0.71 0.87
CA ILE A 134 4.38 1.12 -0.15
C ILE A 134 5.07 1.94 -1.24
N THR A 135 5.85 2.95 -0.85
CA THR A 135 6.63 3.75 -1.80
C THR A 135 7.58 2.87 -2.62
N ASN A 136 8.28 1.91 -1.99
CA ASN A 136 9.18 0.98 -2.67
C ASN A 136 8.44 0.09 -3.68
N ALA A 137 7.24 -0.37 -3.36
CA ALA A 137 6.42 -1.15 -4.31
C ALA A 137 6.10 -0.33 -5.57
N LEU A 138 5.73 0.95 -5.43
CA LEU A 138 5.46 1.83 -6.57
C LEU A 138 6.72 2.15 -7.38
N VAL A 139 7.85 2.37 -6.71
CA VAL A 139 9.13 2.63 -7.37
C VAL A 139 9.64 1.40 -8.12
N ALA A 140 9.47 0.20 -7.56
CA ALA A 140 9.92 -1.05 -8.17
C ALA A 140 8.98 -1.57 -9.28
N ALA A 141 7.73 -1.09 -9.32
CA ALA A 141 6.74 -1.53 -10.30
C ALA A 141 7.19 -1.24 -11.74
N THR A 142 6.92 -2.18 -12.64
CA THR A 142 7.15 -2.06 -14.08
C THR A 142 5.82 -1.91 -14.82
N THR A 143 5.81 -1.14 -15.91
CA THR A 143 4.64 -1.05 -16.79
C THR A 143 4.27 -2.44 -17.30
N MET A 144 3.01 -2.82 -17.18
CA MET A 144 2.52 -4.13 -17.58
C MET A 144 1.16 -4.03 -18.26
N THR A 145 0.89 -4.97 -19.17
CA THR A 145 -0.45 -5.21 -19.71
C THR A 145 -0.92 -6.56 -19.18
N GLY A 146 -2.06 -6.56 -18.49
CA GLY A 146 -2.63 -7.74 -17.84
C GLY A 146 -3.81 -8.31 -18.63
N ALA A 147 -4.73 -8.96 -17.90
CA ALA A 147 -5.98 -9.44 -18.45
C ALA A 147 -6.80 -8.31 -19.09
N ASP A 148 -7.65 -8.65 -20.06
CA ASP A 148 -8.53 -7.70 -20.76
C ASP A 148 -7.77 -6.53 -21.43
N ASP A 149 -6.52 -6.78 -21.83
CA ASP A 149 -5.60 -5.79 -22.39
C ASP A 149 -5.42 -4.53 -21.52
N VAL A 150 -5.74 -4.60 -20.23
CA VAL A 150 -5.61 -3.47 -19.32
C VAL A 150 -4.14 -3.22 -19.03
N ARG A 151 -3.69 -2.00 -19.33
CA ARG A 151 -2.34 -1.53 -19.09
C ARG A 151 -2.27 -0.66 -17.85
N SER A 152 -1.36 -1.01 -16.97
CA SER A 152 -0.94 -0.23 -15.81
C SER A 152 0.50 0.23 -16.01
N TYR A 153 0.79 1.48 -15.66
CA TYR A 153 2.07 2.11 -15.91
C TYR A 153 2.93 2.16 -14.65
N ALA A 154 4.23 1.95 -14.82
CA ALA A 154 5.21 2.22 -13.78
C ALA A 154 5.24 3.70 -13.41
N LEU A 155 5.67 3.99 -12.19
CA LEU A 155 5.96 5.34 -11.75
C LEU A 155 7.13 5.92 -12.58
N PRO A 156 6.98 7.08 -13.26
CA PRO A 156 8.04 7.65 -14.07
C PRO A 156 9.13 8.28 -13.18
N HIS A 157 10.24 7.55 -12.96
CA HIS A 157 11.29 7.94 -12.01
C HIS A 157 11.91 9.31 -12.27
N ASP A 158 12.15 9.68 -13.53
CA ASP A 158 12.76 10.99 -13.85
C ASP A 158 11.84 12.16 -13.49
N ARG A 159 10.53 11.98 -13.72
CA ARG A 159 9.52 12.98 -13.35
C ARG A 159 9.36 13.06 -11.84
N LEU A 160 9.33 11.92 -11.15
CA LEU A 160 9.33 11.87 -9.69
C LEU A 160 10.52 12.65 -9.11
N ARG A 161 11.74 12.37 -9.59
CA ARG A 161 12.96 13.09 -9.18
C ARG A 161 12.88 14.58 -9.49
N GLY A 162 12.30 14.95 -10.63
CA GLY A 162 12.05 16.36 -10.98
C GLY A 162 11.12 17.06 -9.99
N ILE A 163 10.06 16.38 -9.56
CA ILE A 163 9.12 16.89 -8.55
C ILE A 163 9.79 17.01 -7.19
N MET A 164 10.52 15.98 -6.75
CA MET A 164 11.24 16.01 -5.47
C MET A 164 12.20 17.21 -5.38
N ARG A 165 13.01 17.43 -6.42
CA ARG A 165 13.91 18.59 -6.51
C ARG A 165 13.17 19.92 -6.44
N LYS A 166 12.02 20.04 -7.09
CA LYS A 166 11.19 21.25 -7.06
C LYS A 166 10.75 21.62 -5.64
N TYR A 167 10.59 20.63 -4.76
CA TYR A 167 10.21 20.83 -3.36
C TYR A 167 11.40 20.72 -2.39
N GLY A 168 12.64 20.79 -2.89
CA GLY A 168 13.85 20.81 -2.07
C GLY A 168 14.16 19.48 -1.38
N ARG A 169 13.75 18.37 -1.99
CA ARG A 169 14.09 17.00 -1.57
C ARG A 169 15.04 16.34 -2.56
#